data_AF-A0A1S7SF60-F1
#
_entry.id   AF-A0A1S7SF60-F1
#
_cell.length_a   1.000
_cell.length_b   1.000
_cell.length_c   1.000
_cell.angle_alpha   90.00
_cell.angle_beta   90.00
_cell.angle_gamma   90.00
#
_symmetry.space_group_name_H-M   'P 1'
#
loop_
_entity.id
_entity.type
_entity.pdbx_description
1 polymer ?
#
loop_
_entity_poly.entity_id
_entity_poly.type
_entity_poly.pdbx_seq_one_letter_code
_entity_poly.pdbx_strand_id
1 'polypeptide(L)' 'MPEDVAYLALALNRSVPLATLDRKLAAAARKEEVSVPGPFAHGD' A
#
# COMPACT_ATOMS: atom_id res chain seq x y z
N MET A 1 4.85 -11.18 -2.98
CA MET A 1 4.16 -12.49 -2.98
C MET A 1 2.71 -12.25 -3.44
N PRO A 2 1.93 -13.26 -3.88
CA PRO A 2 0.58 -13.03 -4.43
C PRO A 2 -0.39 -12.30 -3.48
N GLU A 3 -0.19 -12.41 -2.17
CA GLU A 3 -0.97 -11.73 -1.13
C GLU A 3 -0.82 -10.20 -1.15
N ASP A 4 0.35 -9.67 -1.48
CA ASP A 4 0.60 -8.22 -1.51
C ASP A 4 -0.27 -7.54 -2.58
N VAL A 5 -0.43 -8.21 -3.72
CA VAL A 5 -1.27 -7.75 -4.83
C VAL A 5 -2.75 -7.78 -4.45
N ALA A 6 -3.18 -8.80 -3.70
CA ALA A 6 -4.57 -8.92 -3.26
C ALA A 6 -4.95 -7.80 -2.28
N TYR A 7 -4.08 -7.45 -1.34
CA TYR A 7 -4.34 -6.35 -0.40
C TYR A 7 -4.30 -4.98 -1.06
N LEU A 8 -3.39 -4.77 -2.02
CA LEU A 8 -3.40 -3.53 -2.82
C LEU A 8 -4.69 -3.41 -3.65
N ALA A 9 -5.10 -4.49 -4.34
CA ALA A 9 -6.33 -4.51 -5.11
C ALA A 9 -7.57 -4.25 -4.23
N LEU A 10 -7.59 -4.79 -3.02
CA LEU A 10 -8.64 -4.53 -2.05
C LEU A 10 -8.67 -3.06 -1.61
N ALA A 11 -7.51 -2.48 -1.32
CA ALA A 11 -7.39 -1.08 -0.90
C ALA A 11 -7.89 -0.13 -1.99
N LEU A 12 -7.53 -0.40 -3.25
CA LEU A 12 -8.01 0.32 -4.42
C LEU A 12 -9.53 0.20 -4.60
N ASN A 13 -10.04 -1.03 -4.57
CA ASN A 13 -11.46 -1.29 -4.77
C ASN A 13 -12.35 -0.59 -3.71
N ARG A 14 -11.84 -0.46 -2.49
CA ARG A 14 -12.57 0.16 -1.38
C ARG A 14 -12.19 1.59 -1.09
N SER A 15 -11.25 2.17 -1.84
CA SER A 15 -10.71 3.51 -1.61
C SER A 15 -10.28 3.73 -0.15
N VAL A 16 -9.58 2.75 0.43
CA VAL A 16 -9.08 2.80 1.80
C VAL A 16 -7.55 2.84 1.83
N PRO A 17 -6.94 3.42 2.88
CA PRO A 17 -5.49 3.39 3.06
C PRO A 17 -4.95 1.96 3.20
N LEU A 18 -3.71 1.73 2.75
CA LEU A 18 -3.01 0.46 2.90
C LEU A 18 -1.88 0.59 3.94
N ALA A 19 -2.12 0.07 5.14
CA ALA A 19 -1.09 -0.01 6.18
C ALA A 19 -0.23 -1.27 5.95
N THR A 20 1.06 -1.08 5.68
CA THR A 20 2.00 -2.19 5.50
C THR A 20 3.40 -1.84 6.00
N LEU A 21 4.12 -2.86 6.49
CA LEU A 21 5.54 -2.81 6.82
C LEU A 21 6.42 -3.43 5.73
N ASP A 22 5.83 -3.79 4.58
CA ASP A 22 6.59 -4.16 3.39
C ASP A 22 6.87 -2.93 2.52
N ARG A 23 8.17 -2.64 2.32
CA ARG A 23 8.64 -1.48 1.54
C ARG A 23 8.24 -1.55 0.06
N LYS A 24 8.27 -2.73 -0.56
CA LYS A 24 7.92 -2.91 -1.97
C LYS A 24 6.43 -2.70 -2.18
N LEU A 25 5.61 -3.22 -1.26
CA LEU A 25 4.16 -3.02 -1.30
C LEU A 25 3.78 -1.56 -1.01
N ALA A 26 4.44 -0.91 -0.04
CA ALA A 26 4.25 0.53 0.21
C ALA A 26 4.58 1.37 -1.03
N ALA A 27 5.67 1.04 -1.74
CA ALA A 27 6.03 1.71 -2.98
C ALA A 27 5.00 1.46 -4.10
N ALA A 28 4.46 0.24 -4.21
CA ALA A 28 3.39 -0.06 -5.17
C ALA A 28 2.10 0.72 -4.85
N ALA A 29 1.69 0.75 -3.57
CA ALA A 29 0.51 1.50 -3.13
C ALA A 29 0.61 2.99 -3.44
N ARG A 30 1.76 3.61 -3.22
CA ARG A 30 2.00 5.02 -3.54
C ARG A 30 1.91 5.32 -5.04
N LYS A 31 2.37 4.40 -5.91
CA LYS A 31 2.24 4.57 -7.37
C LYS A 31 0.78 4.60 -7.81
N GLU A 32 -0.07 3.87 -7.10
CA GLU A 32 -1.51 3.81 -7.33
C GLU A 32 -2.29 4.85 -6.49
N GLU A 33 -1.61 5.89 -5.97
CA GLU A 33 -2.16 6.97 -5.15
C GLU A 33 -2.89 6.50 -3.87
N VAL A 34 -2.64 5.27 -3.43
CA VAL A 34 -3.17 4.74 -2.17
C VAL A 34 -2.36 5.30 -1.00
N SER A 35 -3.06 5.89 -0.03
CA SER A 35 -2.44 6.40 1.20
C SER A 35 -1.79 5.27 2.01
N VAL A 36 -0.53 5.45 2.40
CA VAL A 36 0.22 4.50 3.22
C VAL A 36 0.54 5.15 4.56
N PRO A 37 -0.23 4.87 5.63
CA PRO A 37 0.08 5.38 6.97
C PRO A 37 1.23 4.60 7.62
N GLY A 38 1.82 5.19 8.67
CA GLY A 38 2.82 4.52 9.51
C GLY A 38 4.27 4.76 9.07
N PRO A 39 5.20 3.83 9.32
CA PRO A 39 6.64 4.06 9.12
C PRO A 39 7.04 4.44 7.70
N PHE A 40 6.24 4.03 6.70
CA PHE A 40 6.40 4.42 5.30
C PHE A 40 5.39 5.50 4.89
N ALA A 41 5.06 6.47 5.75
CA ALA A 41 4.22 7.59 5.35
C ALA A 41 4.96 8.65 4.52
N HIS A 42 6.28 8.80 4.70
CA HIS A 42 7.02 9.97 4.21
C HIS A 42 8.15 9.67 3.20
N GLY A 43 8.19 8.47 2.65
CA GLY A 43 9.43 7.95 2.03
C GLY A 43 10.09 6.93 2.96
N ASP A 44 11.14 6.28 2.49
CA ASP A 44 12.18 5.80 3.42
C ASP A 44 13.03 7.00 3.86
#